data_AF-A0A1V5JTT4-F1
#
_entry.id   AF-A0A1V5JTT4-F1
#
_cell.length_a   1.000
_cell.length_b   1.000
_cell.length_c   1.000
_cell.angle_alpha   90.00
_cell.angle_beta   90.00
_cell.angle_gamma   90.00
#
_symmetry.space_group_name_H-M   'P 1'
#
loop_
_entity.id
_entity.type
_entity.pdbx_description
1 polymer ?
#
loop_
_entity_poly.entity_id
_entity_poly.type
_entity_poly.pdbx_seq_one_letter_code
_entity_poly.pdbx_strand_id
1 'polypeptide(L)'
;MRYSPERELKFWPLYGQETAQDSDYRYVLWPIVHRKRSETKDIDAVLPLYWYARSADAKSVSLIWPLLRYSRNDARQHVSWDAPWPLVRYAEGAYHERRFLPFYWEKDQGDKYRMRACLWPLYREREMLSESGDYSRRTNVLILSSRSQSWNSDGIQASSLTIWPFWHSEQVDGVTSWQTPYLLPFKNEGYRRSWEPLFTLAKGSYSDDAAEANLLWRTLRYEREAESRRFSLSLIGTIEKDQESTSVRLLGGALKLPELKQNQETPEEE
;
A
#
# COMPACT_ATOMS: atom_id res chain seq x y z
N MET A 1 -43.67 -8.88 19.54
CA MET A 1 -42.29 -9.26 19.90
C MET A 1 -42.35 -10.45 20.85
N ARG A 2 -42.05 -11.67 20.37
CA ARG A 2 -41.95 -12.85 21.24
C ARG A 2 -40.53 -12.91 21.79
N TYR A 3 -40.38 -12.60 23.07
CA TYR A 3 -39.17 -12.80 23.84
C TYR A 3 -39.05 -14.31 24.12
N SER A 4 -38.15 -14.99 23.41
CA SER A 4 -37.82 -16.40 23.71
C SER A 4 -36.67 -16.40 24.72
N PRO A 5 -36.83 -17.00 25.91
CA PRO A 5 -35.76 -17.04 26.90
C PRO A 5 -34.61 -17.90 26.37
N GLU A 6 -33.41 -17.34 26.38
CA GLU A 6 -32.16 -18.06 26.13
C GLU A 6 -32.06 -19.20 27.14
N ARG A 7 -31.94 -20.44 26.65
CA ARG A 7 -31.75 -21.61 27.51
C ARG A 7 -30.30 -22.05 27.40
N GLU A 8 -29.58 -21.93 28.50
CA GLU A 8 -28.19 -22.36 28.61
C GLU A 8 -28.05 -23.50 29.62
N LEU A 9 -27.49 -24.62 29.19
CA LEU A 9 -27.06 -25.72 30.05
C LEU A 9 -25.57 -25.93 29.84
N LYS A 10 -24.73 -25.64 30.83
CA LYS A 10 -23.28 -25.71 30.70
C LYS A 10 -22.70 -26.61 31.79
N PHE A 11 -22.09 -27.72 31.39
CA PHE A 11 -21.30 -28.62 32.23
C PHE A 11 -19.89 -28.73 31.67
N TRP A 12 -19.15 -27.64 31.80
CA TRP A 12 -17.83 -27.49 31.23
C TRP A 12 -16.80 -28.37 31.95
N PRO A 13 -15.87 -29.03 31.23
CA PRO A 13 -15.65 -29.00 29.77
C PRO A 13 -16.38 -30.11 28.99
N LEU A 14 -17.17 -30.95 29.66
CA LEU A 14 -17.70 -32.18 29.08
C LEU A 14 -18.88 -31.96 28.14
N TYR A 15 -19.77 -31.02 28.46
CA TYR A 15 -20.96 -30.75 27.65
C TYR A 15 -21.46 -29.33 27.85
N GLY A 16 -22.01 -28.74 26.80
CA GLY A 16 -22.88 -27.58 26.95
C GLY A 16 -23.79 -27.40 25.76
N GLN A 17 -24.96 -26.83 26.03
CA GLN A 17 -25.97 -26.48 25.07
C GLN A 17 -26.43 -25.06 25.32
N GLU A 18 -26.55 -24.31 24.24
CA GLU A 18 -27.01 -22.93 24.22
C GLU A 18 -28.03 -22.80 23.09
N THR A 19 -29.29 -22.60 23.46
CA THR A 19 -30.38 -22.39 22.51
C THR A 19 -30.82 -20.94 22.58
N ALA A 20 -30.56 -20.21 21.50
CA ALA A 20 -31.02 -18.86 21.24
C ALA A 20 -32.23 -18.89 20.28
N GLN A 21 -32.80 -17.73 19.98
CA GLN A 21 -34.01 -17.60 19.16
C GLN A 21 -33.94 -18.33 17.82
N ASP A 22 -32.81 -18.18 17.09
CA ASP A 22 -32.64 -18.72 15.73
C ASP A 22 -31.39 -19.62 15.59
N SER A 23 -30.82 -20.06 16.72
CA SER A 23 -29.65 -20.94 16.70
C SER A 23 -29.56 -21.84 17.92
N ASP A 24 -29.16 -23.08 17.68
CA ASP A 24 -28.86 -24.06 18.71
C ASP A 24 -27.40 -24.49 18.58
N TYR A 25 -26.63 -24.26 19.64
CA TYR A 25 -25.22 -24.58 19.72
C TYR A 25 -24.98 -25.61 20.81
N ARG A 26 -24.19 -26.64 20.49
CA ARG A 26 -23.84 -27.72 21.40
C ARG A 26 -22.36 -28.06 21.26
N TYR A 27 -21.72 -28.39 22.38
CA TYR A 27 -20.38 -28.96 22.39
C TYR A 27 -20.34 -30.21 23.26
N VAL A 28 -19.46 -31.14 22.88
CA VAL A 28 -19.10 -32.32 23.68
C VAL A 28 -17.59 -32.35 23.79
N LEU A 29 -17.08 -32.46 25.01
CA LEU A 29 -15.65 -32.50 25.30
C LEU A 29 -14.91 -31.34 24.64
N TRP A 30 -15.18 -30.12 25.13
CA TRP A 30 -14.58 -28.91 24.60
C TRP A 30 -13.04 -29.02 24.59
N PRO A 31 -12.33 -28.67 23.49
CA PRO A 31 -12.80 -28.03 22.24
C PRO A 31 -12.94 -29.01 21.05
N ILE A 32 -13.21 -30.30 21.29
CA ILE A 32 -13.12 -31.33 20.26
C ILE A 32 -14.38 -31.35 19.40
N VAL A 33 -15.56 -31.58 20.01
CA VAL A 33 -16.80 -31.75 19.24
C VAL A 33 -17.67 -30.52 19.39
N HIS A 34 -18.03 -29.92 18.26
CA HIS A 34 -18.92 -28.79 18.18
C HIS A 34 -20.01 -29.02 17.14
N ARG A 35 -21.22 -28.59 17.45
CA ARG A 35 -22.36 -28.61 16.53
C ARG A 35 -23.14 -27.31 16.69
N LYS A 36 -23.39 -26.64 15.57
CA LYS A 36 -24.26 -25.46 15.52
C LYS A 36 -25.32 -25.69 14.45
N ARG A 37 -26.56 -25.43 14.79
CA ARG A 37 -27.69 -25.40 13.85
C ARG A 37 -28.32 -24.03 13.91
N SER A 38 -28.70 -23.50 12.76
CA SER A 38 -29.38 -22.21 12.65
C SER A 38 -30.15 -22.17 11.35
N GLU A 39 -31.14 -21.29 11.24
CA GLU A 39 -31.91 -21.12 10.00
C GLU A 39 -31.02 -20.86 8.77
N THR A 40 -29.90 -20.17 8.98
CA THR A 40 -29.01 -19.74 7.89
C THR A 40 -27.82 -20.66 7.67
N LYS A 41 -27.33 -21.32 8.74
CA LYS A 41 -26.06 -22.02 8.71
C LYS A 41 -25.97 -23.13 9.74
N ASP A 42 -25.54 -24.28 9.25
CA ASP A 42 -25.25 -25.47 10.02
C ASP A 42 -23.76 -25.75 10.03
N ILE A 43 -23.23 -26.17 11.18
CA ILE A 43 -21.83 -26.49 11.40
C ILE A 43 -21.72 -27.78 12.22
N ASP A 44 -20.88 -28.71 11.76
CA ASP A 44 -20.42 -29.86 12.52
C ASP A 44 -18.90 -29.87 12.54
N ALA A 45 -18.29 -29.99 13.70
CA ALA A 45 -16.84 -30.01 13.83
C ALA A 45 -16.38 -31.08 14.84
N VAL A 46 -15.29 -31.76 14.49
CA VAL A 46 -14.51 -32.64 15.34
C VAL A 46 -13.06 -32.22 15.19
N LEU A 47 -12.64 -31.23 15.97
CA LEU A 47 -11.33 -30.60 15.82
C LEU A 47 -10.19 -31.49 16.33
N PRO A 48 -9.00 -31.42 15.71
CA PRO A 48 -8.69 -30.72 14.45
C PRO A 48 -9.03 -31.55 13.20
N LEU A 49 -9.61 -32.74 13.33
CA LEU A 49 -9.69 -33.73 12.24
C LEU A 49 -10.71 -33.37 11.15
N TYR A 50 -11.83 -32.76 11.52
CA TYR A 50 -12.95 -32.54 10.63
C TYR A 50 -13.69 -31.25 10.97
N TRP A 51 -14.03 -30.49 9.95
CA TRP A 51 -14.95 -29.37 10.08
C TRP A 51 -15.83 -29.31 8.84
N TYR A 52 -17.12 -29.13 9.04
CA TYR A 52 -18.10 -29.03 7.97
C TYR A 52 -19.07 -27.91 8.27
N ALA A 53 -19.32 -27.08 7.27
CA ALA A 53 -20.33 -26.05 7.33
C ALA A 53 -21.16 -26.05 6.06
N ARG A 54 -22.47 -25.84 6.21
CA ARG A 54 -23.40 -25.66 5.10
C ARG A 54 -24.34 -24.50 5.38
N SER A 55 -24.72 -23.81 4.32
CA SER A 55 -25.80 -22.83 4.26
C SER A 55 -26.65 -23.13 3.01
N ALA A 56 -27.67 -22.31 2.75
CA ALA A 56 -28.53 -22.48 1.57
C ALA A 56 -27.71 -22.59 0.27
N ASP A 57 -26.75 -21.68 0.08
CA ASP A 57 -25.98 -21.57 -1.18
C ASP A 57 -24.52 -22.01 -1.09
N ALA A 58 -24.04 -22.45 0.07
CA ALA A 58 -22.62 -22.74 0.25
C ALA A 58 -22.37 -23.97 1.12
N LYS A 59 -21.29 -24.68 0.81
CA LYS A 59 -20.80 -25.84 1.54
C LYS A 59 -19.29 -25.72 1.66
N SER A 60 -18.75 -25.97 2.85
CA SER A 60 -17.31 -26.03 3.08
C SER A 60 -16.99 -27.20 4.00
N VAL A 61 -15.94 -27.93 3.66
CA VAL A 61 -15.41 -29.04 4.43
C VAL A 61 -13.92 -28.81 4.63
N SER A 62 -13.42 -29.14 5.80
CA SER A 62 -11.99 -29.17 6.08
C SER A 62 -11.64 -30.51 6.71
N LEU A 63 -10.57 -31.11 6.20
CA LEU A 63 -10.00 -32.34 6.71
C LEU A 63 -8.64 -32.00 7.32
N ILE A 64 -8.35 -32.52 8.51
CA ILE A 64 -7.12 -32.22 9.24
C ILE A 64 -6.90 -30.71 9.28
N TRP A 65 -7.92 -30.01 9.77
CA TRP A 65 -7.93 -28.57 9.86
C TRP A 65 -6.65 -28.06 10.58
N PRO A 66 -5.94 -27.07 10.02
CA PRO A 66 -6.33 -26.23 8.88
C PRO A 66 -5.78 -26.66 7.50
N LEU A 67 -5.16 -27.84 7.37
CA LEU A 67 -4.33 -28.19 6.21
C LEU A 67 -5.11 -28.37 4.91
N LEU A 68 -6.23 -29.09 4.92
CA LEU A 68 -7.03 -29.38 3.73
C LEU A 68 -8.39 -28.71 3.88
N ARG A 69 -8.77 -27.90 2.88
CA ARG A 69 -10.08 -27.27 2.84
C ARG A 69 -10.65 -27.30 1.43
N TYR A 70 -11.93 -27.62 1.36
CA TYR A 70 -12.75 -27.47 0.18
C TYR A 70 -13.91 -26.54 0.51
N SER A 71 -14.23 -25.64 -0.42
CA SER A 71 -15.39 -24.75 -0.28
C SER A 71 -16.02 -24.52 -1.65
N ARG A 72 -17.33 -24.62 -1.68
CA ARG A 72 -18.17 -24.41 -2.85
C ARG A 72 -19.31 -23.46 -2.49
N ASN A 73 -19.54 -22.47 -3.33
CA ASN A 73 -20.64 -21.52 -3.23
C ASN A 73 -21.38 -21.51 -4.57
N ASP A 74 -22.60 -22.06 -4.58
CA ASP A 74 -23.39 -22.25 -5.78
C ASP A 74 -23.95 -20.91 -6.30
N ALA A 75 -24.36 -19.99 -5.42
CA ALA A 75 -24.87 -18.66 -5.81
C ALA A 75 -23.83 -17.81 -6.57
N ARG A 76 -22.54 -17.99 -6.27
CA ARG A 76 -21.43 -17.29 -6.95
C ARG A 76 -20.67 -18.17 -7.93
N GLN A 77 -21.15 -19.39 -8.18
CA GLN A 77 -20.47 -20.43 -8.97
C GLN A 77 -18.98 -20.57 -8.61
N HIS A 78 -18.65 -20.43 -7.32
CA HIS A 78 -17.28 -20.32 -6.84
C HIS A 78 -16.85 -21.58 -6.11
N VAL A 79 -15.74 -22.16 -6.54
CA VAL A 79 -15.14 -23.35 -5.95
C VAL A 79 -13.72 -23.04 -5.54
N SER A 80 -13.31 -23.51 -4.36
CA SER A 80 -11.95 -23.33 -3.86
C SER A 80 -11.45 -24.56 -3.10
N TRP A 81 -10.16 -24.82 -3.26
CA TRP A 81 -9.39 -25.88 -2.65
C TRP A 81 -8.14 -25.27 -2.03
N ASP A 82 -7.84 -25.61 -0.78
CA ASP A 82 -6.58 -25.28 -0.11
C ASP A 82 -5.94 -26.59 0.36
N ALA A 83 -4.72 -26.90 -0.09
CA ALA A 83 -4.05 -28.16 0.22
C ALA A 83 -2.55 -28.19 -0.16
N PRO A 84 -1.60 -28.04 0.79
CA PRO A 84 -1.76 -27.65 2.18
C PRO A 84 -1.91 -26.13 2.34
N TRP A 85 -2.81 -25.69 3.21
CA TRP A 85 -2.89 -24.28 3.60
C TRP A 85 -1.67 -23.87 4.45
N PRO A 86 -1.09 -22.67 4.27
CA PRO A 86 -1.45 -21.62 3.30
C PRO A 86 -0.72 -21.75 1.95
N LEU A 87 0.13 -22.77 1.77
CA LEU A 87 1.06 -22.88 0.65
C LEU A 87 0.36 -23.00 -0.70
N VAL A 88 -0.65 -23.85 -0.78
CA VAL A 88 -1.33 -24.16 -2.04
C VAL A 88 -2.80 -23.83 -1.97
N ARG A 89 -3.28 -23.08 -2.96
CA ARG A 89 -4.69 -22.72 -3.11
C ARG A 89 -5.06 -22.67 -4.58
N TYR A 90 -6.21 -23.22 -4.88
CA TYR A 90 -6.84 -23.16 -6.20
C TYR A 90 -8.27 -22.67 -6.02
N ALA A 91 -8.65 -21.59 -6.68
CA ALA A 91 -10.02 -21.09 -6.71
C ALA A 91 -10.46 -20.71 -8.12
N GLU A 92 -11.72 -20.98 -8.43
CA GLU A 92 -12.37 -20.69 -9.70
C GLU A 92 -13.81 -20.21 -9.49
N GLY A 93 -14.35 -19.50 -10.47
CA GLY A 93 -15.72 -18.98 -10.48
C GLY A 93 -15.72 -17.46 -10.49
N ALA A 94 -16.31 -16.83 -9.47
CA ALA A 94 -16.34 -15.36 -9.32
C ALA A 94 -14.96 -14.69 -9.37
N TYR A 95 -13.89 -15.42 -9.07
CA TYR A 95 -12.51 -15.02 -9.30
C TYR A 95 -11.66 -16.28 -9.50
N HIS A 96 -10.51 -16.11 -10.15
CA HIS A 96 -9.51 -17.16 -10.29
C HIS A 96 -8.34 -16.89 -9.34
N GLU A 97 -7.88 -17.90 -8.61
CA GLU A 97 -6.70 -17.79 -7.75
C GLU A 97 -5.88 -19.07 -7.81
N ARG A 98 -4.59 -18.92 -8.07
CA ARG A 98 -3.60 -20.00 -8.08
C ARG A 98 -2.45 -19.58 -7.19
N ARG A 99 -2.29 -20.26 -6.05
CA ARG A 99 -1.24 -19.97 -5.09
C ARG A 99 -0.39 -21.21 -4.88
N PHE A 100 0.92 -21.01 -4.93
CA PHE A 100 1.96 -21.99 -4.65
C PHE A 100 3.13 -21.26 -4.00
N LEU A 101 3.01 -20.95 -2.71
CA LEU A 101 4.02 -20.19 -1.98
C LEU A 101 5.28 -21.02 -1.71
N PRO A 102 6.47 -20.38 -1.65
CA PRO A 102 6.72 -18.96 -1.95
C PRO A 102 6.85 -18.67 -3.46
N PHE A 103 6.76 -19.66 -4.34
CA PHE A 103 7.21 -19.52 -5.73
C PHE A 103 6.27 -18.73 -6.63
N TYR A 104 4.95 -18.91 -6.49
CA TYR A 104 3.96 -18.31 -7.38
C TYR A 104 2.67 -17.96 -6.65
N TRP A 105 2.08 -16.82 -6.99
CA TRP A 105 0.72 -16.48 -6.58
C TRP A 105 0.06 -15.58 -7.61
N GLU A 106 -1.01 -16.06 -8.21
CA GLU A 106 -1.86 -15.33 -9.12
C GLU A 106 -3.27 -15.23 -8.57
N LYS A 107 -3.88 -14.05 -8.71
CA LYS A 107 -5.28 -13.80 -8.42
C LYS A 107 -5.85 -12.86 -9.46
N ASP A 108 -6.95 -13.25 -10.07
CA ASP A 108 -7.57 -12.56 -11.20
C ASP A 108 -9.08 -12.47 -10.94
N GLN A 109 -9.64 -11.26 -11.01
CA GLN A 109 -11.05 -10.98 -10.79
C GLN A 109 -11.59 -10.15 -11.97
N GLY A 110 -11.37 -10.67 -13.19
CA GLY A 110 -11.75 -9.98 -14.42
C GLY A 110 -11.00 -8.65 -14.54
N ASP A 111 -11.67 -7.64 -15.08
CA ASP A 111 -11.04 -6.34 -15.36
C ASP A 111 -10.80 -5.50 -14.09
N LYS A 112 -11.42 -5.86 -12.96
CA LYS A 112 -11.34 -5.07 -11.72
C LYS A 112 -10.01 -5.21 -11.01
N TYR A 113 -9.46 -6.42 -10.99
CA TYR A 113 -8.29 -6.72 -10.16
C TYR A 113 -7.48 -7.87 -10.72
N ARG A 114 -6.17 -7.64 -10.87
CA ARG A 114 -5.20 -8.68 -11.20
C ARG A 114 -3.98 -8.58 -10.29
N MET A 115 -3.50 -9.71 -9.82
CA MET A 115 -2.28 -9.83 -9.04
C MET A 115 -1.46 -11.01 -9.52
N ARG A 116 -0.15 -10.80 -9.65
CA ARG A 116 0.83 -11.84 -9.92
C ARG A 116 2.04 -11.65 -9.02
N ALA A 117 2.51 -12.70 -8.39
CA ALA A 117 3.71 -12.70 -7.58
C ALA A 117 4.56 -13.90 -7.96
N CYS A 118 5.86 -13.66 -8.06
CA CYS A 118 6.88 -14.67 -8.33
C CYS A 118 7.90 -14.57 -7.19
N LEU A 119 8.30 -15.72 -6.64
CA LEU A 119 9.21 -15.77 -5.48
C LEU A 119 8.76 -14.82 -4.36
N TRP A 120 7.47 -14.85 -4.03
CA TRP A 120 6.91 -14.07 -2.95
C TRP A 120 7.74 -14.23 -1.67
N PRO A 121 8.12 -13.13 -0.97
CA PRO A 121 7.64 -11.75 -1.15
C PRO A 121 8.50 -10.86 -2.08
N LEU A 122 9.45 -11.43 -2.85
CA LEU A 122 10.45 -10.66 -3.61
C LEU A 122 9.86 -9.92 -4.81
N TYR A 123 8.97 -10.52 -5.59
CA TYR A 123 8.31 -9.87 -6.72
C TYR A 123 6.79 -9.98 -6.60
N ARG A 124 6.10 -8.85 -6.73
CA ARG A 124 4.64 -8.80 -6.76
C ARG A 124 4.17 -7.64 -7.61
N GLU A 125 3.32 -7.94 -8.56
CA GLU A 125 2.64 -7.00 -9.43
C GLU A 125 1.14 -7.03 -9.15
N ARG A 126 0.52 -5.85 -9.14
CA ARG A 126 -0.91 -5.67 -8.95
C ARG A 126 -1.44 -4.62 -9.90
N GLU A 127 -2.58 -4.89 -10.47
CA GLU A 127 -3.34 -4.01 -11.35
C GLU A 127 -4.75 -3.91 -10.78
N MET A 128 -5.28 -2.69 -10.75
CA MET A 128 -6.61 -2.39 -10.23
C MET A 128 -7.29 -1.38 -11.14
N LEU A 129 -8.54 -1.66 -11.50
CA LEU A 129 -9.43 -0.71 -12.17
C LEU A 129 -10.45 -0.19 -11.16
N SER A 130 -10.47 1.12 -10.96
CA SER A 130 -11.43 1.82 -10.10
C SER A 130 -12.81 1.89 -10.75
N GLU A 131 -13.86 2.09 -9.95
CA GLU A 131 -15.22 2.33 -10.45
C GLU A 131 -15.34 3.65 -11.24
N SER A 132 -14.44 4.60 -10.96
CA SER A 132 -14.28 5.86 -11.71
C SER A 132 -13.65 5.68 -13.10
N GLY A 133 -13.16 4.47 -13.43
CA GLY A 133 -12.40 4.20 -14.65
C GLY A 133 -10.89 4.40 -14.50
N ASP A 134 -10.42 4.84 -13.35
CA ASP A 134 -8.97 5.01 -13.09
C ASP A 134 -8.27 3.65 -13.06
N TYR A 135 -7.22 3.51 -13.85
CA TYR A 135 -6.39 2.31 -13.86
C TYR A 135 -5.14 2.55 -13.01
N SER A 136 -4.75 1.58 -12.18
CA SER A 136 -3.53 1.67 -11.38
C SER A 136 -2.74 0.38 -11.42
N ARG A 137 -1.41 0.51 -11.55
CA ARG A 137 -0.47 -0.61 -11.56
C ARG A 137 0.61 -0.36 -10.53
N ARG A 138 0.91 -1.40 -9.73
CA ARG A 138 1.95 -1.35 -8.71
C ARG A 138 2.78 -2.62 -8.71
N THR A 139 4.07 -2.45 -8.87
CA THR A 139 5.07 -3.52 -8.84
C THR A 139 5.97 -3.34 -7.63
N ASN A 140 6.06 -4.35 -6.79
CA ASN A 140 6.95 -4.45 -5.65
C ASN A 140 8.10 -5.38 -6.01
N VAL A 141 9.31 -4.96 -5.66
CA VAL A 141 10.57 -5.69 -5.86
C VAL A 141 11.35 -5.66 -4.54
N LEU A 142 11.97 -6.77 -4.14
CA LEU A 142 12.76 -6.86 -2.90
C LEU A 142 12.01 -6.35 -1.65
N ILE A 143 10.74 -6.72 -1.51
CA ILE A 143 9.84 -6.40 -0.38
C ILE A 143 9.42 -4.91 -0.30
N LEU A 144 10.39 -3.99 -0.20
CA LEU A 144 10.16 -2.56 0.09
C LEU A 144 10.33 -1.64 -1.12
N SER A 145 11.12 -2.03 -2.11
CA SER A 145 11.21 -1.26 -3.36
C SER A 145 9.93 -1.44 -4.16
N SER A 146 9.42 -0.34 -4.73
CA SER A 146 8.19 -0.41 -5.50
C SER A 146 8.10 0.67 -6.56
N ARG A 147 7.43 0.35 -7.66
CA ARG A 147 7.03 1.27 -8.71
C ARG A 147 5.51 1.28 -8.78
N SER A 148 4.91 2.45 -8.84
CA SER A 148 3.46 2.59 -8.99
C SER A 148 3.14 3.63 -10.05
N GLN A 149 2.05 3.42 -10.77
CA GLN A 149 1.55 4.30 -11.81
C GLN A 149 0.02 4.31 -11.74
N SER A 150 -0.59 5.49 -11.87
CA SER A 150 -2.03 5.67 -12.02
C SER A 150 -2.33 6.42 -13.31
N TRP A 151 -3.37 5.97 -14.00
CA TRP A 151 -3.84 6.50 -15.26
C TRP A 151 -5.29 6.95 -15.09
N ASN A 152 -5.61 8.10 -15.67
CA ASN A 152 -6.96 8.61 -15.85
C ASN A 152 -7.29 8.65 -17.37
N SER A 153 -8.49 9.09 -17.76
CA SER A 153 -8.91 9.20 -19.17
C SER A 153 -7.92 9.99 -20.06
N ASP A 154 -7.20 10.94 -19.47
CA ASP A 154 -6.34 11.89 -20.19
C ASP A 154 -4.84 11.50 -20.16
N GLY A 155 -4.47 10.39 -19.51
CA GLY A 155 -3.09 9.90 -19.44
C GLY A 155 -2.61 9.52 -18.04
N ILE A 156 -1.29 9.54 -17.83
CA ILE A 156 -0.67 9.22 -16.52
C ILE A 156 -0.90 10.41 -15.57
N GLN A 157 -1.65 10.19 -14.49
CA GLN A 157 -1.88 11.21 -13.46
C GLN A 157 -0.74 11.26 -12.45
N ALA A 158 -0.28 10.09 -11.99
CA ALA A 158 0.79 10.00 -11.03
C ALA A 158 1.69 8.79 -11.27
N SER A 159 2.98 8.96 -11.01
CA SER A 159 3.94 7.85 -10.99
C SER A 159 4.85 7.96 -9.77
N SER A 160 5.19 6.83 -9.17
CA SER A 160 6.12 6.79 -8.04
C SER A 160 7.12 5.66 -8.19
N LEU A 161 8.35 5.91 -7.76
CA LEU A 161 9.44 4.94 -7.71
C LEU A 161 10.11 5.01 -6.35
N THR A 162 10.21 3.88 -5.68
CA THR A 162 10.86 3.71 -4.38
C THR A 162 11.96 2.68 -4.54
N ILE A 163 13.19 3.08 -4.26
CA ILE A 163 14.37 2.23 -4.15
C ILE A 163 14.78 2.28 -2.68
N TRP A 164 14.16 1.44 -1.87
CA TRP A 164 14.40 1.44 -0.43
C TRP A 164 15.80 0.86 -0.12
N PRO A 165 16.57 1.43 0.82
CA PRO A 165 16.29 2.60 1.66
C PRO A 165 16.79 3.94 1.10
N PHE A 166 17.22 4.00 -0.15
CA PHE A 166 18.04 5.10 -0.67
C PHE A 166 17.26 6.24 -1.30
N TRP A 167 16.17 5.93 -2.01
CA TRP A 167 15.53 6.90 -2.88
C TRP A 167 14.02 6.71 -2.95
N HIS A 168 13.31 7.82 -3.01
CA HIS A 168 11.91 7.84 -3.39
C HIS A 168 11.64 9.04 -4.29
N SER A 169 10.95 8.83 -5.40
CA SER A 169 10.46 9.88 -6.28
C SER A 169 8.99 9.67 -6.62
N GLU A 170 8.27 10.77 -6.70
CA GLU A 170 6.84 10.81 -6.99
C GLU A 170 6.57 11.98 -7.93
N GLN A 171 5.96 11.68 -9.08
CA GLN A 171 5.55 12.64 -10.08
C GLN A 171 4.03 12.73 -10.08
N VAL A 172 3.50 13.94 -9.95
CA VAL A 172 2.06 14.25 -9.98
C VAL A 172 1.88 15.50 -10.83
N ASP A 173 0.98 15.46 -11.83
CA ASP A 173 0.64 16.61 -12.68
C ASP A 173 1.86 17.36 -13.24
N GLY A 174 2.88 16.62 -13.69
CA GLY A 174 4.11 17.16 -14.27
C GLY A 174 5.19 17.57 -13.26
N VAL A 175 4.87 17.72 -11.98
CA VAL A 175 5.85 18.04 -10.93
C VAL A 175 6.43 16.76 -10.35
N THR A 176 7.76 16.62 -10.39
CA THR A 176 8.46 15.47 -9.80
C THR A 176 9.10 15.87 -8.48
N SER A 177 8.67 15.25 -7.40
CA SER A 177 9.27 15.33 -6.07
C SER A 177 10.20 14.14 -5.82
N TRP A 178 11.27 14.35 -5.05
CA TRP A 178 12.22 13.31 -4.67
C TRP A 178 12.75 13.50 -3.25
N GLN A 179 13.20 12.40 -2.65
CA GLN A 179 13.79 12.39 -1.31
C GLN A 179 14.81 11.27 -1.12
N THR A 180 15.82 11.55 -0.30
CA THR A 180 16.89 10.62 0.06
C THR A 180 17.49 10.96 1.44
N PRO A 181 17.84 9.95 2.27
CA PRO A 181 17.42 8.56 2.16
C PRO A 181 15.92 8.41 2.45
N TYR A 182 15.33 7.31 2.00
CA TYR A 182 13.94 6.95 2.29
C TYR A 182 13.90 5.74 3.23
N LEU A 183 14.27 5.97 4.49
CA LEU A 183 14.46 4.91 5.48
C LEU A 183 13.15 4.25 5.91
N LEU A 184 12.07 5.01 5.94
CA LEU A 184 10.79 4.60 6.54
C LEU A 184 9.66 4.76 5.52
N PRO A 185 9.31 3.69 4.78
CA PRO A 185 8.39 3.73 3.64
C PRO A 185 6.91 3.75 4.07
N PHE A 186 6.58 4.57 5.06
CA PHE A 186 5.22 4.75 5.55
C PHE A 186 4.53 5.90 4.81
N LYS A 187 3.35 5.62 4.25
CA LYS A 187 2.56 6.59 3.48
C LYS A 187 1.56 7.40 4.33
N ASN A 188 1.59 7.28 5.66
CA ASN A 188 0.65 7.98 6.54
C ASN A 188 1.06 9.47 6.67
N GLU A 189 0.11 10.39 6.47
CA GLU A 189 0.30 11.83 6.61
C GLU A 189 0.83 12.24 7.99
N GLY A 190 0.29 11.67 9.07
CA GLY A 190 0.72 11.99 10.42
C GLY A 190 2.18 11.60 10.68
N TYR A 191 2.61 10.49 10.08
CA TYR A 191 3.99 10.04 10.12
C TYR A 191 4.89 10.96 9.28
N ARG A 192 4.50 11.26 8.03
CA ARG A 192 5.27 12.16 7.15
C ARG A 192 5.51 13.50 7.83
N ARG A 193 4.47 14.10 8.40
CA ARG A 193 4.59 15.41 9.07
C ARG A 193 5.55 15.41 10.27
N SER A 194 5.58 14.32 11.04
CA SER A 194 6.31 14.28 12.33
C SER A 194 7.73 13.76 12.19
N TRP A 195 7.97 12.78 11.32
CA TRP A 195 9.22 12.02 11.27
C TRP A 195 9.99 12.18 9.96
N GLU A 196 9.32 12.44 8.82
CA GLU A 196 10.00 12.65 7.54
C GLU A 196 11.05 13.76 7.61
N PRO A 197 10.79 14.92 8.27
CA PRO A 197 11.82 15.95 8.39
C PRO A 197 13.07 15.45 9.09
N LEU A 198 12.97 14.51 10.03
CA LEU A 198 14.12 14.03 10.83
C LEU A 198 14.97 12.99 10.10
N PHE A 199 14.38 12.20 9.20
CA PHE A 199 15.07 11.09 8.53
C PHE A 199 15.44 11.37 7.07
N THR A 200 14.95 12.47 6.50
CA THR A 200 15.25 12.86 5.12
C THR A 200 16.41 13.86 5.10
N LEU A 201 17.55 13.43 4.54
CA LEU A 201 18.75 14.27 4.43
C LEU A 201 18.63 15.27 3.28
N ALA A 202 18.06 14.85 2.15
CA ALA A 202 17.84 15.69 1.01
C ALA A 202 16.45 15.43 0.41
N LYS A 203 15.79 16.51 0.02
CA LYS A 203 14.52 16.46 -0.70
C LYS A 203 14.46 17.57 -1.72
N GLY A 204 13.71 17.37 -2.78
CA GLY A 204 13.51 18.41 -3.77
C GLY A 204 12.29 18.15 -4.63
N SER A 205 11.96 19.13 -5.43
CA SER A 205 10.93 19.05 -6.46
C SER A 205 11.41 19.77 -7.70
N TYR A 206 11.02 19.30 -8.87
CA TYR A 206 11.28 19.99 -10.11
C TYR A 206 10.09 19.86 -11.05
N SER A 207 9.86 20.92 -11.81
CA SER A 207 9.01 21.03 -12.99
C SER A 207 9.86 21.59 -14.14
N ASP A 208 9.24 21.83 -15.29
CA ASP A 208 9.93 22.42 -16.44
C ASP A 208 10.50 23.82 -16.10
N ASP A 209 9.72 24.65 -15.39
CA ASP A 209 10.06 26.04 -15.09
C ASP A 209 10.74 26.26 -13.73
N ALA A 210 10.55 25.34 -12.78
CA ALA A 210 11.00 25.53 -11.40
C ALA A 210 11.72 24.30 -10.85
N ALA A 211 12.72 24.50 -10.01
CA ALA A 211 13.36 23.42 -9.25
C ALA A 211 13.74 23.89 -7.85
N GLU A 212 13.47 23.07 -6.85
CA GLU A 212 13.86 23.28 -5.46
C GLU A 212 14.60 22.04 -4.96
N ALA A 213 15.69 22.25 -4.21
CA ALA A 213 16.38 21.21 -3.47
C ALA A 213 16.77 21.73 -2.08
N ASN A 214 16.42 20.98 -1.05
CA ASN A 214 16.80 21.18 0.33
C ASN A 214 17.69 20.03 0.79
N LEU A 215 18.90 20.35 1.24
CA LEU A 215 19.86 19.41 1.81
C LEU A 215 20.10 19.73 3.28
N LEU A 216 20.36 18.68 4.06
CA LEU A 216 20.68 18.71 5.49
C LEU A 216 19.74 19.62 6.28
N TRP A 217 18.44 19.30 6.30
CA TRP A 217 17.43 20.07 7.05
C TRP A 217 17.37 21.57 6.70
N ARG A 218 17.42 21.90 5.40
CA ARG A 218 17.43 23.28 4.87
C ARG A 218 18.71 24.06 5.20
N THR A 219 19.79 23.36 5.59
CA THR A 219 21.11 23.99 5.73
C THR A 219 21.61 24.47 4.39
N LEU A 220 21.39 23.69 3.33
CA LEU A 220 21.73 24.10 1.97
C LEU A 220 20.47 24.03 1.13
N ARG A 221 20.06 25.16 0.55
CA ARG A 221 18.90 25.21 -0.33
C ARG A 221 19.28 25.80 -1.68
N TYR A 222 18.79 25.16 -2.71
CA TYR A 222 18.84 25.60 -4.08
C TYR A 222 17.41 25.79 -4.59
N GLU A 223 17.12 26.94 -5.17
CA GLU A 223 15.85 27.29 -5.81
C GLU A 223 16.19 27.84 -7.19
N ARG A 224 15.46 27.38 -8.21
CA ARG A 224 15.54 27.83 -9.60
C ARG A 224 14.13 28.13 -10.05
N GLU A 225 13.91 29.31 -10.59
CA GLU A 225 12.70 29.69 -11.30
C GLU A 225 13.09 30.09 -12.74
N ALA A 226 12.11 30.50 -13.56
CA ALA A 226 12.34 30.80 -14.97
C ALA A 226 13.47 31.81 -15.21
N GLU A 227 13.60 32.82 -14.34
CA GLU A 227 14.54 33.93 -14.51
C GLU A 227 15.56 34.07 -13.37
N SER A 228 15.31 33.40 -12.24
CA SER A 228 16.11 33.56 -11.03
C SER A 228 16.72 32.23 -10.56
N ARG A 229 17.90 32.32 -9.96
CA ARG A 229 18.56 31.21 -9.28
C ARG A 229 18.99 31.67 -7.91
N ARG A 230 18.57 30.95 -6.89
CA ARG A 230 18.89 31.26 -5.51
C ARG A 230 19.58 30.08 -4.86
N PHE A 231 20.74 30.34 -4.30
CA PHE A 231 21.48 29.41 -3.46
C PHE A 231 21.58 30.00 -2.07
N SER A 232 21.19 29.25 -1.05
CA SER A 232 21.30 29.67 0.34
C SER A 232 21.97 28.62 1.18
N LEU A 233 22.90 29.09 2.00
CA LEU A 233 23.56 28.31 3.03
C LEU A 233 23.17 28.93 4.37
N SER A 234 22.45 28.16 5.18
CA SER A 234 21.96 28.59 6.48
C SER A 234 23.12 29.16 7.32
N LEU A 235 22.84 30.26 8.02
CA LEU A 235 23.78 31.04 8.84
C LEU A 235 24.91 31.76 8.09
N ILE A 236 25.27 31.34 6.86
CA ILE A 236 26.39 31.93 6.12
C ILE A 236 25.92 33.02 5.17
N GLY A 237 24.97 32.71 4.28
CA GLY A 237 24.57 33.68 3.28
C GLY A 237 23.70 33.11 2.17
N THR A 238 23.17 34.00 1.35
CA THR A 238 22.34 33.74 0.19
C THR A 238 22.95 34.44 -1.01
N ILE A 239 23.07 33.71 -2.12
CA ILE A 239 23.45 34.21 -3.43
C ILE A 239 22.21 34.09 -4.29
N GLU A 240 21.75 35.21 -4.83
CA GLU A 240 20.61 35.31 -5.71
C GLU A 240 21.08 35.90 -7.01
N LYS A 241 20.89 35.15 -8.11
CA LYS A 241 21.26 35.54 -9.45
C LYS A 241 19.99 35.70 -10.26
N ASP A 242 19.76 36.90 -10.73
CA ASP A 242 18.69 37.27 -11.66
C ASP A 242 19.29 37.52 -13.06
N GLN A 243 18.47 37.77 -14.08
CA GLN A 243 18.97 38.03 -15.44
C GLN A 243 19.90 39.25 -15.52
N GLU A 244 19.64 40.30 -14.71
CA GLU A 244 20.38 41.56 -14.78
C GLU A 244 21.41 41.75 -13.64
N SER A 245 21.26 41.04 -12.52
CA SER A 245 22.04 41.32 -11.33
C SER A 245 22.34 40.07 -10.50
N THR A 246 23.50 40.07 -9.84
CA THR A 246 23.83 39.11 -8.80
C THR A 246 23.85 39.81 -7.45
N SER A 247 22.99 39.39 -6.53
CA SER A 247 22.94 39.88 -5.15
C SER A 247 23.51 38.83 -4.19
N VAL A 248 24.37 39.27 -3.28
CA VAL A 248 24.97 38.41 -2.25
C VAL A 248 24.64 38.99 -0.89
N ARG A 249 24.01 38.18 -0.03
CA ARG A 249 23.66 38.53 1.36
C ARG A 249 24.40 37.59 2.29
N LEU A 250 25.06 38.11 3.31
CA LEU A 250 25.80 37.32 4.30
C LEU A 250 25.13 37.43 5.68
N LEU A 251 25.37 36.43 6.53
CA LEU A 251 24.94 36.36 7.93
C LEU A 251 23.44 36.64 8.12
N GLY A 252 22.59 35.94 7.38
CA GLY A 252 21.13 36.10 7.49
C GLY A 252 20.60 37.48 7.01
N GLY A 253 21.41 38.25 6.28
CA GLY A 253 21.05 39.58 5.78
C GLY A 253 21.69 40.74 6.51
N ALA A 254 22.55 40.50 7.51
CA ALA A 254 23.27 41.56 8.22
C ALA A 254 24.25 42.35 7.32
N LEU A 255 24.73 41.72 6.24
CA LEU A 255 25.62 42.33 5.24
C LEU A 255 25.04 42.07 3.85
N LYS A 256 24.66 43.13 3.14
CA LYS A 256 24.26 43.08 1.71
C LYS A 256 25.42 43.64 0.89
N LEU A 257 25.98 42.85 -0.02
CA LEU A 257 26.98 43.32 -0.97
C LEU A 257 26.29 44.05 -2.14
N PRO A 258 26.96 45.05 -2.76
CA PRO A 258 26.42 45.77 -3.91
C PRO A 258 26.13 44.79 -5.05
N GLU A 259 25.00 45.02 -5.72
CA GLU A 259 24.54 44.19 -6.84
C GLU A 259 25.51 44.33 -8.02
N LEU A 260 26.10 43.21 -8.43
CA LEU A 260 26.97 43.16 -9.59
C LEU A 260 26.09 43.02 -10.83
N LYS A 261 26.00 44.08 -11.64
CA LYS A 261 25.38 44.02 -12.97
C LYS A 261 26.27 43.21 -13.91
N GLN A 262 25.71 42.28 -14.67
CA GLN A 262 26.47 41.64 -15.74
C GLN A 262 26.66 42.66 -16.86
N ASN A 263 27.88 43.21 -16.98
CA ASN A 263 28.24 44.05 -18.12
C ASN A 263 28.06 43.23 -19.41
N GLN A 264 27.24 43.75 -20.33
CA GLN A 264 27.28 43.35 -21.72
C GLN A 264 28.65 43.80 -22.25
N GLU A 265 29.56 42.85 -22.46
CA GLU A 265 30.74 43.09 -23.28
C GLU A 265 30.26 43.25 -24.72
N THR A 266 30.14 44.51 -25.15
CA THR A 266 30.12 44.89 -26.56
C THR A 266 31.42 44.42 -27.19
N PRO A 267 31.43 43.65 -28.29
CA PRO A 267 32.65 43.47 -29.07
C PRO A 267 32.96 44.81 -29.72
N GLU A 268 34.10 45.42 -29.38
CA GLU A 268 34.67 46.50 -30.19
C GLU A 268 34.92 45.96 -31.59
N GLU A 269 34.27 46.58 -32.58
CA GLU A 269 34.62 46.45 -33.99
C GLU A 269 36.01 47.07 -34.19
N GLU A 270 36.97 46.25 -34.66
CA GLU A 270 38.13 46.70 -35.44
C GLU A 270 38.21 45.89 -36.74
#